data_AF-A0A2E8ZVY9-F1
#
_entry.id   AF-A0A2E8ZVY9-F1
#
_cell.length_a   1.000
_cell.length_b   1.000
_cell.length_c   1.000
_cell.angle_alpha   90.00
_cell.angle_beta   90.00
_cell.angle_gamma   90.00
#
_symmetry.space_group_name_H-M   'P 1'
#
loop_
_entity.id
_entity.type
_entity.pdbx_description
1 polymer ?
#
loop_
_entity_poly.entity_id
_entity_poly.type
_entity_poly.pdbx_seq_one_letter_code
_entity_poly.pdbx_strand_id
1 'polypeptide(L)' 'MPDKKVIDFAAASNKHRHARDHEEKEAKVEAMRQRFENALPDKKTPVKDYLKKKRAKKKRF' A
#
# COMPACT_ATOMS: atom_id res chain seq x y z
N MET A 1 -29.63 35.42 -2.88
CA MET A 1 -30.23 34.47 -1.91
C MET A 1 -29.09 33.60 -1.39
N PRO A 2 -28.83 33.53 -0.08
CA PRO A 2 -27.77 32.66 0.42
C PRO A 2 -28.29 31.22 0.34
N ASP A 3 -27.69 30.41 -0.53
CA ASP A 3 -28.02 28.99 -0.71
C ASP A 3 -27.72 28.23 0.58
N LYS A 4 -28.73 28.10 1.45
CA LYS A 4 -28.69 27.28 2.67
C LYS A 4 -28.67 25.81 2.27
N LYS A 5 -27.49 25.31 1.91
CA LYS A 5 -27.24 23.89 1.70
C LYS A 5 -27.32 23.20 3.07
N VAL A 6 -28.51 22.73 3.44
CA VAL A 6 -28.70 21.95 4.66
C VAL A 6 -27.98 20.62 4.48
N ILE A 7 -26.85 20.44 5.16
CA ILE A 7 -26.08 19.20 5.12
C ILE A 7 -26.61 18.28 6.21
N ASP A 8 -27.16 17.14 5.82
CA ASP A 8 -27.48 16.07 6.76
C ASP A 8 -26.17 15.40 7.23
N PHE A 9 -25.86 15.56 8.51
CA PHE A 9 -24.65 15.01 9.13
C PHE A 9 -24.64 13.47 9.14
N ALA A 10 -25.81 12.81 9.15
CA ALA A 10 -25.88 11.35 9.07
C ALA A 10 -25.47 10.86 7.67
N ALA A 11 -26.00 11.49 6.62
CA ALA A 11 -25.63 11.18 5.25
C ALA A 11 -24.17 11.54 4.93
N ALA A 12 -23.68 12.68 5.44
CA ALA A 12 -22.30 13.12 5.24
C ALA A 12 -21.29 12.20 5.97
N SER A 13 -21.59 11.80 7.21
CA SER A 13 -20.72 10.90 7.99
C SER A 13 -20.65 9.49 7.39
N ASN A 14 -21.76 8.95 6.89
CA ASN A 14 -21.76 7.64 6.22
C ASN A 14 -20.92 7.65 4.93
N LYS A 15 -21.03 8.70 4.11
CA LYS A 15 -20.17 8.86 2.91
C LYS A 15 -18.69 8.91 3.28
N HIS A 16 -18.34 9.66 4.33
CA HIS A 16 -16.97 9.74 4.81
C HIS A 16 -16.46 8.40 5.34
N ARG A 17 -17.29 7.63 6.06
CA ARG A 17 -16.93 6.28 6.53
C ARG A 17 -16.66 5.35 5.35
N HIS A 18 -17.54 5.32 4.35
CA HIS A 18 -17.32 4.49 3.16
C HIS A 18 -16.07 4.87 2.37
N ALA A 19 -15.76 6.16 2.26
CA ALA A 19 -14.54 6.62 1.59
C ALA A 19 -13.29 6.14 2.34
N ARG A 20 -13.27 6.25 3.67
CA ARG A 20 -12.17 5.74 4.50
C ARG A 20 -12.02 4.23 4.42
N ASP A 21 -13.11 3.49 4.53
CA ASP A 21 -13.10 2.03 4.43
C ASP A 21 -12.57 1.58 3.05
N HIS A 22 -12.87 2.33 1.98
CA HIS A 22 -12.34 2.07 0.66
C HIS A 22 -10.84 2.33 0.59
N GLU A 23 -10.39 3.49 1.09
CA GLU A 23 -8.97 3.86 1.12
C GLU A 23 -8.13 2.85 1.92
N GLU A 24 -8.64 2.37 3.07
CA GLU A 24 -7.98 1.34 3.87
C GLU A 24 -7.86 0.00 3.12
N LYS A 25 -8.88 -0.38 2.34
CA LYS A 25 -8.84 -1.59 1.50
C LYS A 25 -7.82 -1.45 0.38
N GLU A 26 -7.81 -0.33 -0.33
CA GLU A 26 -6.83 -0.06 -1.38
C GLU A 26 -5.39 -0.05 -0.82
N ALA A 27 -5.18 0.59 0.32
CA ALA A 27 -3.88 0.59 0.99
C ALA A 27 -3.40 -0.83 1.36
N LYS A 28 -4.32 -1.70 1.79
CA LYS A 28 -4.01 -3.09 2.10
C LYS A 28 -3.66 -3.91 0.85
N VAL A 29 -4.37 -3.69 -0.25
CA VAL A 29 -4.09 -4.34 -1.54
C VAL A 29 -2.73 -3.89 -2.08
N GLU A 30 -2.44 -2.60 -2.01
CA GLU A 30 -1.16 -2.03 -2.46
C GLU A 30 0.02 -2.56 -1.60
N ALA A 31 -0.14 -2.59 -0.28
CA ALA A 31 0.87 -3.18 0.61
C ALA A 31 1.11 -4.67 0.31
N MET A 32 0.07 -5.40 -0.09
CA MET A 32 0.18 -6.80 -0.49
C MET A 32 0.93 -6.95 -1.82
N ARG A 33 0.61 -6.11 -2.81
CA ARG A 33 1.31 -6.06 -4.10
C ARG A 33 2.80 -5.81 -3.93
N GLN A 34 3.18 -4.84 -3.11
CA GLN A 34 4.58 -4.54 -2.82
C GLN A 34 5.31 -5.72 -2.16
N ARG A 35 4.64 -6.49 -1.31
CA ARG A 35 5.24 -7.71 -0.71
C ARG A 35 5.52 -8.76 -1.79
N PHE A 36 4.59 -8.95 -2.72
CA PHE A 36 4.77 -9.88 -3.83
C PHE A 36 5.90 -9.44 -4.77
N GLU A 37 5.94 -8.18 -5.17
CA GLU A 37 7.01 -7.65 -6.04
C GLU A 37 8.40 -7.79 -5.39
N ASN A 38 8.50 -7.61 -4.07
CA ASN A 38 9.75 -7.78 -3.34
C ASN A 38 10.17 -9.25 -3.17
N ALA A 39 9.22 -10.16 -2.99
CA ALA A 39 9.48 -11.58 -2.79
C ALA A 39 9.74 -12.32 -4.12
N LEU A 40 9.02 -11.92 -5.17
CA LEU A 40 9.00 -12.53 -6.50
C LEU A 40 9.23 -11.42 -7.54
N PRO A 41 10.47 -10.91 -7.66
CA PRO A 41 10.77 -9.93 -8.68
C PRO A 41 10.67 -10.56 -10.07
N ASP A 42 10.00 -9.88 -11.01
CA ASP A 42 9.84 -10.34 -12.39
C ASP A 42 11.17 -10.61 -13.10
N LYS A 43 12.21 -9.85 -12.73
CA LYS A 43 13.55 -10.00 -13.28
C LYS A 43 14.37 -10.96 -12.42
N LYS A 44 14.92 -11.98 -13.07
CA LYS A 44 15.88 -12.90 -12.44
C LYS A 44 17.05 -12.11 -11.88
N THR A 45 17.39 -12.33 -10.61
CA THR A 45 18.61 -11.77 -10.02
C THR A 45 19.83 -12.51 -10.56
N PRO A 46 20.81 -11.82 -11.16
CA PRO A 46 22.05 -12.47 -11.59
C PRO A 46 22.77 -13.16 -10.43
N VAL A 47 23.36 -14.33 -10.68
CA VAL A 47 24.04 -15.15 -9.66
C VAL A 47 25.12 -14.35 -8.90
N LYS A 48 25.85 -13.49 -9.60
CA LYS A 48 26.88 -12.62 -9.02
C LYS A 48 26.30 -11.69 -7.95
N ASP A 49 25.17 -11.06 -8.24
CA ASP A 49 24.51 -10.12 -7.33
C ASP A 49 23.92 -10.85 -6.11
N TYR A 50 23.35 -12.03 -6.34
CA TYR A 50 22.90 -12.92 -5.27
C TYR A 50 24.04 -13.25 -4.29
N LEU A 51 25.19 -13.71 -4.81
CA LEU A 51 26.36 -14.06 -4.00
C LEU A 51 26.94 -12.84 -3.26
N LYS A 52 26.98 -11.67 -3.91
CA LYS A 52 27.41 -10.41 -3.28
C LYS A 52 26.49 -10.04 -2.11
N LYS A 53 25.17 -10.11 -2.30
CA LYS A 53 24.17 -9.85 -1.25
C LYS A 53 24.31 -10.83 -0.08
N LYS A 54 24.48 -12.13 -0.36
CA LYS A 54 24.71 -13.16 0.67
C LYS A 54 25.97 -12.89 1.50
N ARG A 55 27.09 -12.55 0.84
CA ARG A 55 28.36 -12.21 1.52
C ARG A 55 28.21 -10.95 2.37
N ALA A 56 27.56 -9.91 1.85
CA ALA A 56 27.31 -8.68 2.60
C ALA A 56 26.43 -8.91 3.83
N LYS A 57 25.39 -9.75 3.71
CA LYS A 57 24.54 -10.15 4.86
C LYS A 57 25.35 -10.88 5.92
N LYS A 58 26.26 -11.79 5.52
CA LYS A 58 27.13 -12.53 6.46
C LYS A 58 28.13 -11.62 7.19
N LYS A 59 28.64 -10.56 6.55
CA LYS A 59 29.59 -9.60 7.16
C LYS A 59 28.94 -8.57 8.08
N ARG A 60 27.61 -8.44 8.04
CA ARG A 60 26.84 -7.53 8.89
C ARG A 60 26.48 -8.14 10.25
N PHE A 61 26.72 -9.44 10.41
CA PHE A 61 26.80 -10.14 11.69
C PHE A 61 28.28 -10.32 12.02
#